data_AF-A0A6M8W5D9-F1
#
_entry.id   AF-A0A6M8W5D9-F1
#
_cell.length_a   1.000
_cell.length_b   1.000
_cell.length_c   1.000
_cell.angle_alpha   90.00
_cell.angle_beta   90.00
_cell.angle_gamma   90.00
#
_symmetry.space_group_name_H-M   'P 1'
#
loop_
_entity.id
_entity.type
_entity.pdbx_description
1 polymer ?
#
loop_
_entity_poly.entity_id
_entity_poly.type
_entity_poly.pdbx_seq_one_letter_code
_entity_poly.pdbx_strand_id
1 'polypeptide(L)'
;MPGGTWTRFEPVAPGDPELPELFLRRGAVLPLGPVRQHVGESPLDPLTLIVHPDENGHATGLLYEDAGDGHGHERGECRLTRIDASVNADGTCEIQYTVLEGDWGLPDRQVRTEIVRG
;
A
#
# COMPACT_ATOMS: atom_id res chain seq x y z
N MET A 1 -1.42 18.64 -12.49
CA MET A 1 -1.36 17.16 -12.44
C MET A 1 -1.87 16.60 -13.76
N PRO A 2 -1.41 15.41 -14.21
CA PRO A 2 -2.06 14.67 -15.30
C PRO A 2 -3.55 14.47 -15.02
N GLY A 3 -4.36 14.20 -16.05
CA GLY A 3 -5.81 14.01 -15.88
C GLY A 3 -6.18 13.02 -14.77
N GLY A 4 -7.27 13.32 -14.06
CA GLY A 4 -7.77 12.55 -12.92
C GLY A 4 -7.89 13.38 -11.63
N THR A 5 -8.47 12.77 -10.59
CA THR A 5 -8.52 13.38 -9.25
C THR A 5 -7.28 12.98 -8.45
N TRP A 6 -6.67 13.96 -7.80
CA TRP A 6 -5.46 13.80 -6.98
C TRP A 6 -5.70 14.49 -5.64
N THR A 7 -5.40 13.80 -4.54
CA THR A 7 -5.60 14.34 -3.19
C THR A 7 -4.29 14.35 -2.44
N ARG A 8 -4.01 15.47 -1.76
CA ARG A 8 -2.81 15.61 -0.93
C ARG A 8 -2.87 14.62 0.25
N PHE A 9 -1.76 13.99 0.57
CA PHE A 9 -1.63 13.12 1.74
C PHE A 9 -0.24 13.28 2.38
N GLU A 10 -0.12 12.94 3.66
CA GLU A 10 1.11 13.11 4.44
C GLU A 10 1.42 11.79 5.17
N PRO A 11 2.38 10.97 4.70
CA PRO A 11 2.57 9.61 5.19
C PRO A 11 3.32 9.48 6.53
N VAL A 12 3.98 10.55 7.01
CA VAL A 12 4.90 10.46 8.16
C VAL A 12 4.76 11.62 9.13
N ALA A 13 4.80 12.87 8.65
CA ALA A 13 4.80 14.06 9.50
C ALA A 13 3.79 15.09 8.95
N PRO A 14 2.63 15.26 9.62
CA PRO A 14 1.62 16.17 9.11
C PRO A 14 2.01 17.63 9.31
N GLY A 15 1.79 18.46 8.27
CA GLY A 15 1.92 19.91 8.35
C GLY A 15 3.35 20.48 8.38
N ASP A 16 4.37 19.71 8.01
CA ASP A 16 5.74 20.21 7.86
C ASP A 16 5.88 20.97 6.52
N PRO A 17 6.12 22.30 6.53
CA PRO A 17 6.23 23.10 5.32
C PRO A 17 7.53 22.87 4.54
N GLU A 18 8.53 22.20 5.13
CA GLU A 18 9.80 21.89 4.47
C GLU A 18 9.75 20.58 3.67
N LEU A 19 8.70 19.76 3.87
CA LEU A 19 8.51 18.52 3.13
C LEU A 19 7.80 18.75 1.78
N PRO A 20 8.09 17.92 0.76
CA PRO A 20 7.39 17.99 -0.51
C PRO A 20 5.92 17.62 -0.35
N GLU A 21 5.06 18.30 -1.10
CA GLU A 21 3.66 17.90 -1.20
C GLU A 21 3.54 16.59 -2.00
N LEU A 22 2.88 15.60 -1.40
CA LEU A 22 2.58 14.32 -2.05
C LEU A 22 1.10 14.24 -2.39
N PHE A 23 0.79 13.69 -3.56
CA PHE A 23 -0.57 13.54 -4.04
C PHE A 23 -0.84 12.10 -4.44
N LEU A 24 -1.91 11.51 -3.92
CA LEU A 24 -2.35 10.17 -4.26
C LEU A 24 -3.48 10.25 -5.29
N ARG A 25 -3.34 9.52 -6.39
CA ARG A 25 -4.36 9.42 -7.44
C ARG A 25 -5.60 8.71 -6.89
N ARG A 26 -6.78 9.17 -7.30
CA ARG A 26 -8.05 8.47 -7.05
C ARG A 26 -8.03 7.05 -7.63
N GLY A 27 -8.54 6.08 -6.87
CA GLY A 27 -8.56 4.65 -7.19
C GLY A 27 -7.29 3.90 -6.78
N ALA A 28 -6.35 4.53 -6.06
CA ALA A 28 -5.08 3.90 -5.69
C ALA A 28 -5.08 3.40 -4.24
N VAL A 29 -4.47 2.23 -4.03
CA VAL A 29 -3.96 1.77 -2.73
C VAL A 29 -2.44 1.93 -2.75
N LEU A 30 -1.89 2.64 -1.76
CA LEU A 30 -0.46 2.80 -1.56
C LEU A 30 -0.03 1.98 -0.33
N PRO A 31 0.71 0.87 -0.51
CA PRO A 31 1.29 0.09 0.59
C PRO A 31 2.54 0.78 1.15
N LEU A 32 2.64 0.88 2.47
CA LEU A 32 3.77 1.46 3.20
C LEU A 32 4.22 0.52 4.32
N GLY A 33 5.53 0.38 4.49
CA GLY A 33 6.11 -0.25 5.67
C GLY A 33 6.29 0.75 6.83
N PRO A 34 6.66 0.26 8.03
CA PRO A 34 7.01 1.14 9.13
C PRO A 34 8.30 1.92 8.82
N VAL A 35 8.50 3.06 9.47
CA VAL A 35 9.78 3.79 9.44
C VAL A 35 10.87 2.89 10.01
N ARG A 36 11.98 2.75 9.28
CA ARG A 36 13.14 1.92 9.63
C ARG A 36 14.43 2.67 9.42
N GLN A 37 15.48 2.24 10.11
CA GLN A 37 16.82 2.79 9.96
C GLN A 37 17.55 2.18 8.76
N HIS A 38 17.24 0.92 8.41
CA HIS A 38 17.80 0.26 7.24
C HIS A 38 16.88 -0.84 6.67
N VAL A 39 17.12 -1.23 5.42
CA VAL A 39 16.26 -2.18 4.67
C VAL A 39 16.20 -3.59 5.27
N GLY A 40 17.28 -4.05 5.93
CA GLY A 40 17.35 -5.36 6.58
C GLY A 40 16.73 -5.41 8.00
N GLU A 41 16.13 -4.33 8.48
CA GLU A 41 15.55 -4.25 9.83
C GLU A 41 14.11 -4.80 9.80
N SER A 42 13.80 -5.84 10.60
CA SER A 42 12.46 -6.38 10.96
C SER A 42 11.43 -6.66 9.82
N PRO A 43 10.42 -7.52 10.04
CA PRO A 43 9.38 -7.79 9.05
C PRO A 43 8.47 -6.56 8.82
N LEU A 44 7.85 -6.49 7.64
CA LEU A 44 6.92 -5.43 7.20
C LEU A 44 5.61 -5.50 7.99
N ASP A 45 5.71 -5.12 9.26
CA ASP A 45 4.68 -5.22 10.29
C ASP A 45 4.78 -4.00 11.23
N PRO A 46 3.75 -3.12 11.29
CA PRO A 46 2.51 -3.21 10.50
C PRO A 46 2.73 -2.83 9.02
N LEU A 47 1.92 -3.40 8.13
CA LEU A 47 1.71 -2.88 6.78
C LEU A 47 0.62 -1.80 6.84
N THR A 48 0.93 -0.58 6.42
CA THR A 48 -0.05 0.50 6.28
C THR A 48 -0.52 0.59 4.83
N LEU A 49 -1.83 0.66 4.62
CA LEU A 49 -2.45 0.86 3.31
C LEU A 49 -3.15 2.22 3.29
N ILE A 50 -2.60 3.16 2.51
CA ILE A 50 -3.27 4.43 2.24
C ILE A 50 -4.22 4.22 1.05
N VAL A 51 -5.51 4.40 1.27
CA VAL A 51 -6.59 4.10 0.33
C VAL A 51 -7.22 5.42 -0.14
N HIS A 52 -7.17 5.70 -1.44
CA HIS A 52 -7.92 6.79 -2.05
C HIS A 52 -8.99 6.19 -2.98
N PRO A 53 -10.22 5.94 -2.50
CA PRO A 53 -11.25 5.26 -3.28
C PRO A 53 -11.73 6.10 -4.47
N ASP A 54 -12.11 5.43 -5.55
CA ASP A 54 -12.79 6.00 -6.71
C ASP A 54 -14.25 6.40 -6.43
N GLU A 55 -14.98 6.84 -7.45
CA GLU A 55 -16.38 7.25 -7.28
C GLU A 55 -17.30 6.10 -6.82
N ASN A 56 -16.89 4.85 -7.03
CA ASN A 56 -17.63 3.65 -6.64
C ASN A 56 -17.14 3.08 -5.29
N GLY A 57 -16.20 3.74 -4.62
CA GLY A 57 -15.64 3.26 -3.36
C GLY A 57 -14.48 2.28 -3.52
N HIS A 58 -13.94 2.08 -4.74
CA HIS A 58 -12.91 1.07 -5.00
C HIS A 58 -11.52 1.66 -5.17
N ALA A 59 -10.50 0.90 -4.77
CA ALA A 59 -9.11 1.21 -5.07
C ALA A 59 -8.27 -0.06 -5.21
N THR A 60 -7.21 0.01 -6.01
CA THR A 60 -6.29 -1.12 -6.21
C THR A 60 -4.84 -0.69 -6.05
N GLY A 61 -4.02 -1.59 -5.53
CA GLY A 61 -2.56 -1.47 -5.44
C GLY A 61 -1.86 -2.80 -5.64
N LEU A 62 -0.54 -2.75 -5.82
CA LEU A 62 0.33 -3.93 -5.91
C LEU A 62 1.42 -3.84 -4.84
N LEU A 63 1.76 -4.97 -4.24
CA LEU A 63 2.88 -5.12 -3.31
C LEU A 63 3.74 -6.31 -3.75
N TYR A 64 5.01 -6.04 -4.04
CA TYR A 64 6.00 -7.06 -4.36
C TYR A 64 6.91 -7.30 -3.15
N GLU A 65 7.17 -8.57 -2.82
CA GLU A 65 8.01 -8.98 -1.70
C GLU A 65 8.90 -10.16 -2.11
N ASP A 66 10.19 -10.11 -1.79
CA ASP A 66 11.17 -11.18 -1.99
C ASP A 66 12.19 -11.17 -0.83
N ALA A 67 13.29 -11.92 -0.97
CA ALA A 67 14.33 -12.00 0.04
C ALA A 67 15.13 -10.68 0.23
N GLY A 68 15.02 -9.72 -0.68
CA GLY A 68 15.79 -8.47 -0.69
C GLY A 68 17.29 -8.62 -1.02
N ASP A 69 17.81 -9.85 -1.10
CA ASP A 69 19.16 -10.18 -1.53
C ASP A 69 19.19 -11.52 -2.28
N GLY A 70 20.13 -11.67 -3.20
CA GLY A 70 20.29 -12.84 -4.07
C GLY A 70 19.28 -12.93 -5.22
N HIS A 71 19.22 -14.12 -5.84
CA HIS A 71 18.49 -14.39 -7.09
C HIS A 71 17.33 -15.37 -6.87
N GLY A 72 16.72 -15.40 -5.68
CA GLY A 72 15.60 -16.30 -5.38
C GLY A 72 14.36 -16.01 -6.24
N HIS A 73 14.11 -14.74 -6.54
CA HIS A 73 12.97 -14.29 -7.33
C HIS A 73 12.92 -14.93 -8.74
N GLU A 74 14.08 -15.22 -9.36
CA GLU A 74 14.17 -15.87 -10.66
C GLU A 74 13.61 -17.31 -10.65
N ARG A 75 13.55 -17.92 -9.46
CA ARG A 75 13.00 -19.27 -9.22
C ARG A 75 11.61 -19.24 -8.59
N GLY A 76 10.98 -18.08 -8.48
CA GLY A 76 9.66 -17.93 -7.85
C GLY A 76 9.68 -17.66 -6.35
N GLU A 77 10.86 -17.51 -5.72
CA GLU A 77 10.97 -17.19 -4.28
C GLU A 77 10.68 -15.71 -4.00
N CYS A 78 9.46 -15.30 -4.34
CA CYS A 78 8.92 -13.95 -4.19
C CYS A 78 7.38 -14.02 -4.10
N ARG A 79 6.73 -12.87 -3.99
CA ARG A 79 5.28 -12.71 -4.10
C ARG A 79 4.93 -11.35 -4.70
N LEU A 80 4.09 -11.33 -5.73
CA LEU A 80 3.35 -10.16 -6.17
C LEU A 80 1.90 -10.26 -5.69
N THR A 81 1.49 -9.35 -4.80
CA THR A 81 0.12 -9.30 -4.26
C THR A 81 -0.65 -8.13 -4.84
N ARG A 82 -1.82 -8.41 -5.42
CA ARG A 82 -2.84 -7.39 -5.67
C ARG A 82 -3.66 -7.16 -4.42
N ILE A 83 -3.84 -5.88 -4.09
CA ILE A 83 -4.61 -5.41 -2.96
C ILE A 83 -5.79 -4.63 -3.52
N ASP A 84 -6.98 -5.17 -3.36
CA ASP A 84 -8.23 -4.51 -3.73
C ASP A 84 -8.92 -4.02 -2.45
N ALA A 85 -9.26 -2.74 -2.40
CA ALA A 85 -9.95 -2.10 -1.29
C ALA A 85 -11.35 -1.66 -1.73
N SER A 86 -12.34 -1.94 -0.89
CA SER A 86 -13.72 -1.46 -1.05
C SER A 86 -14.12 -0.68 0.20
N VAL A 87 -14.42 0.61 0.02
CA VAL A 87 -14.88 1.51 1.09
C VAL A 87 -16.40 1.61 1.01
N ASN A 88 -17.06 1.09 2.03
CA ASN A 88 -18.51 1.08 2.13
C ASN A 88 -19.06 2.43 2.62
N ALA A 89 -20.35 2.66 2.41
CA ALA A 89 -21.03 3.90 2.79
C ALA A 89 -21.05 4.14 4.32
N ASP A 90 -20.94 3.08 5.12
CA ASP A 90 -20.84 3.15 6.58
C ASP A 90 -19.42 3.50 7.08
N GLY A 91 -18.49 3.68 6.16
CA GLY A 91 -17.09 4.02 6.44
C GLY A 91 -16.20 2.81 6.71
N THR A 92 -16.71 1.58 6.67
CA THR A 92 -15.90 0.37 6.74
C THR A 92 -15.07 0.19 5.47
N CYS A 93 -13.90 -0.40 5.61
CA CYS A 93 -13.00 -0.69 4.48
C CYS A 93 -12.67 -2.18 4.48
N GLU A 94 -13.08 -2.87 3.42
CA GLU A 94 -12.78 -4.27 3.19
C GLU A 94 -11.56 -4.38 2.27
N ILE A 95 -10.62 -5.24 2.64
CA ILE A 95 -9.40 -5.49 1.85
C ILE A 95 -9.40 -6.94 1.39
N GLN A 96 -9.18 -7.13 0.09
CA GLN A 96 -8.95 -8.43 -0.51
C GLN A 96 -7.52 -8.51 -1.05
N TYR A 97 -6.83 -9.60 -0.70
CA TYR A 97 -5.50 -9.93 -1.19
C TYR A 97 -5.58 -11.04 -2.23
N THR A 98 -4.92 -10.85 -3.38
CA THR A 98 -4.74 -11.89 -4.40
C THR A 98 -3.27 -12.01 -4.73
N VAL A 99 -2.69 -13.20 -4.52
CA VAL A 99 -1.32 -13.49 -4.99
C VAL A 99 -1.38 -13.73 -6.49
N LEU A 100 -0.73 -12.87 -7.27
CA LEU A 100 -0.69 -12.94 -8.73
C LEU A 100 0.47 -13.82 -9.22
N GLU A 101 1.62 -13.71 -8.56
CA GLU A 101 2.88 -14.36 -8.95
C GLU A 101 3.71 -14.72 -7.73
N GLY A 102 4.59 -15.72 -7.90
CA GLY A 102 5.53 -16.18 -6.88
C GLY A 102 4.96 -17.24 -5.92
N ASP A 103 5.87 -17.91 -5.21
CA ASP A 103 5.57 -19.07 -4.38
C ASP A 103 5.35 -18.70 -2.90
N TRP A 104 5.67 -17.46 -2.50
CA TRP A 104 5.47 -17.03 -1.11
C TRP A 104 3.97 -16.78 -0.82
N GLY A 105 3.42 -17.47 0.17
CA GLY A 105 2.05 -17.25 0.66
C GLY A 105 1.91 -16.00 1.53
N LEU A 106 0.70 -15.47 1.71
CA LEU A 106 0.45 -14.24 2.49
C LEU A 106 1.02 -14.34 3.91
N PRO A 107 1.71 -13.30 4.42
CA PRO A 107 2.32 -13.32 5.73
C PRO A 107 1.29 -12.98 6.81
N ASP A 108 1.52 -13.49 8.02
CA ASP A 108 0.80 -13.04 9.21
C ASP A 108 1.43 -11.71 9.68
N ARG A 109 0.67 -10.62 9.62
CA ARG A 109 1.10 -9.27 10.00
C ARG A 109 -0.09 -8.39 10.34
N GLN A 110 0.14 -7.34 11.11
CA GLN A 110 -0.87 -6.31 11.30
C GLN A 110 -1.01 -5.47 10.02
N VAL A 111 -2.27 -5.17 9.68
CA VAL A 111 -2.60 -4.27 8.58
C VAL A 111 -3.36 -3.08 9.14
N ARG A 112 -2.91 -1.87 8.79
CA ARG A 112 -3.58 -0.61 9.10
C ARG A 112 -4.08 0.02 7.82
N THR A 113 -5.27 0.59 7.85
CA THR A 113 -5.86 1.27 6.69
C THR A 113 -6.09 2.74 7.02
N GLU A 114 -5.70 3.61 6.10
CA GLU A 114 -5.93 5.05 6.18
C GLU A 114 -6.65 5.50 4.92
N ILE A 115 -7.84 6.08 5.07
CA ILE A 115 -8.66 6.49 3.92
C ILE A 115 -8.46 7.99 3.68
N VAL A 116 -7.88 8.31 2.52
CA VAL A 116 -7.74 9.70 2.06
C VAL A 116 -9.03 10.10 1.37
N ARG A 117 -9.64 11.19 1.85
CA ARG A 117 -10.83 11.80 1.26
C ARG A 117 -10.45 13.19 0.75
N GLY A 118 -10.84 13.48 -0.49
CA GLY A 118 -10.73 14.81 -1.09
C GLY A 118 -12.03 15.60 -0.96
#